data_AF-A0A0W0FL76-F1
#
_entry.id   AF-A0A0W0FL76-F1
#
_cell.length_a   1.000
_cell.length_b   1.000
_cell.length_c   1.000
_cell.angle_alpha   90.00
_cell.angle_beta   90.00
_cell.angle_gamma   90.00
#
_symmetry.space_group_name_H-M   'P 1'
#
loop_
_entity.id
_entity.type
_entity.pdbx_description
1 polymer ?
#
loop_
_entity_poly.entity_id
_entity_poly.type
_entity_poly.pdbx_seq_one_letter_code
_entity_poly.pdbx_strand_id
1 'polypeptide(L)'
;MERLQAIASLAYLPDELPQASLRKHKEKTKAKLSKYKARITDAEETIRRLKKAAQTRNAAHSLRDELEAEMRRLPAYQGSRAEKDNMDSITFIDKKDCCSMGWEREFQERFDKARKSVKSASKFLYLPGRTFFVDDSQHALAIGPLAQKSEAHNFELASTLDGMVDEERELFFDLGKDSIFYAGTYRYVRLDHLYPDGVPYSNNIHGEFGLTIRTLSQTVVESQIQRPSLRHEEIAELIKSDTIKLEFIGLQCVGFNYELYYSITDATCASTSHEAGGVKRNYADASADSSTRTSDNKRRRRE
;
A
#
# COMPACT_ATOMS: atom_id res chain seq x y z
N MET A 1 -4.00 6.61 -76.15
CA MET A 1 -3.61 5.26 -76.59
C MET A 1 -2.81 4.49 -75.52
N GLU A 2 -3.31 4.40 -74.28
CA GLU A 2 -2.80 3.41 -73.29
C GLU A 2 -3.91 2.86 -72.35
N ARG A 3 -5.15 3.35 -72.47
CA ARG A 3 -6.29 2.90 -71.65
C ARG A 3 -7.17 1.81 -72.30
N LEU A 4 -6.77 1.27 -73.45
CA LEU A 4 -7.50 0.21 -74.16
C LEU A 4 -6.74 -1.13 -74.24
N GLN A 5 -5.54 -1.25 -73.64
CA GLN A 5 -4.82 -2.53 -73.53
C GLN A 5 -5.01 -3.23 -72.18
N ALA A 6 -5.44 -2.53 -71.12
CA ALA A 6 -5.70 -3.16 -69.81
C ALA A 6 -7.08 -3.86 -69.71
N ILE A 7 -8.00 -3.57 -70.64
CA ILE A 7 -9.34 -4.19 -70.68
C ILE A 7 -9.36 -5.42 -71.62
N ALA A 8 -8.34 -5.59 -72.46
CA ALA A 8 -8.23 -6.70 -73.41
C ALA A 8 -7.46 -7.93 -72.89
N SER A 9 -6.92 -7.90 -71.66
CA SER A 9 -6.21 -9.04 -71.05
C SER A 9 -6.99 -9.77 -69.94
N LEU A 10 -8.24 -9.37 -69.67
CA LEU A 10 -9.15 -10.10 -68.77
C LEU A 10 -10.15 -11.00 -69.54
N ALA A 11 -9.98 -11.13 -70.85
CA ALA A 11 -10.77 -11.98 -71.74
C ALA A 11 -9.98 -13.22 -72.21
N TYR A 12 -9.32 -13.92 -71.27
CA TYR A 12 -8.84 -15.29 -71.50
C TYR A 12 -9.03 -16.10 -70.22
N LEU A 13 -10.30 -16.44 -69.94
CA LEU A 13 -10.62 -17.60 -69.13
C LEU A 13 -10.43 -18.81 -70.05
N PRO A 14 -9.42 -19.67 -69.86
CA PRO A 14 -9.46 -20.99 -70.47
C PRO A 14 -10.69 -21.71 -69.91
N ASP A 15 -11.55 -22.11 -70.84
CA ASP A 15 -12.67 -23.02 -70.62
C ASP A 15 -12.24 -24.23 -69.78
N GLU A 16 -13.11 -24.55 -68.82
CA GLU A 16 -13.14 -25.80 -68.05
C GLU A 16 -11.88 -26.17 -67.25
N LEU A 17 -11.80 -25.67 -66.01
CA LEU A 17 -11.27 -26.55 -64.95
C LEU A 17 -12.18 -27.79 -64.91
N PRO A 18 -11.65 -29.01 -65.11
CA PRO A 18 -12.47 -30.22 -65.17
C PRO A 18 -13.39 -30.27 -63.95
N GLN A 19 -14.68 -30.61 -64.09
CA GLN A 19 -15.61 -30.73 -62.96
C GLN A 19 -15.00 -31.54 -61.79
N ALA A 20 -14.12 -32.49 -62.10
CA ALA A 20 -13.31 -33.25 -61.14
C ALA A 20 -12.36 -32.38 -60.27
N SER A 21 -11.68 -31.38 -60.85
CA SER A 21 -10.79 -30.46 -60.14
C SER A 21 -11.57 -29.54 -59.19
N LEU A 22 -12.73 -29.06 -59.62
CA LEU A 22 -13.61 -28.20 -58.83
C LEU A 22 -14.27 -28.97 -57.67
N ARG A 23 -14.65 -30.24 -57.89
CA ARG A 23 -15.10 -31.17 -56.83
C ARG A 23 -13.99 -31.43 -55.81
N LYS A 24 -12.77 -31.73 -56.27
CA LYS A 24 -11.60 -31.97 -55.40
C LYS A 24 -11.24 -30.73 -54.56
N HIS A 25 -11.35 -29.53 -55.12
CA HIS A 25 -11.16 -28.29 -54.37
C HIS A 25 -12.26 -28.08 -53.31
N LYS A 26 -13.54 -28.32 -53.65
CA LYS A 26 -14.66 -28.24 -52.70
C LYS A 26 -14.51 -29.23 -51.54
N GLU A 27 -14.10 -30.46 -51.82
CA GLU A 27 -13.82 -31.48 -50.79
C GLU A 27 -12.66 -31.06 -49.88
N LYS A 28 -11.57 -30.55 -50.45
CA LYS A 28 -10.42 -30.05 -49.67
C LYS A 28 -10.80 -28.87 -48.77
N THR A 29 -11.62 -27.94 -49.26
CA THR A 29 -12.12 -26.82 -48.45
C THR A 29 -13.07 -27.32 -47.35
N LYS A 30 -13.96 -28.27 -47.64
CA LYS A 30 -14.87 -28.88 -46.65
C LYS A 30 -14.10 -29.60 -45.55
N ALA A 31 -13.05 -30.35 -45.90
CA ALA A 31 -12.17 -31.03 -44.95
C ALA A 31 -11.42 -30.02 -44.04
N LYS A 32 -10.90 -28.93 -44.61
CA LYS A 32 -10.29 -27.84 -43.83
C LYS A 32 -11.30 -27.19 -42.88
N LEU A 33 -12.51 -26.91 -43.35
CA LEU A 33 -13.57 -26.30 -42.53
C LEU A 33 -13.97 -27.21 -41.36
N SER A 34 -14.06 -28.52 -41.60
CA SER A 34 -14.29 -29.52 -40.56
C SER A 34 -13.18 -29.51 -39.50
N LYS A 35 -11.91 -29.46 -39.94
CA LYS A 35 -10.75 -29.37 -39.03
C LYS A 35 -10.77 -28.10 -38.18
N TYR A 36 -11.15 -26.96 -38.75
CA TYR A 36 -11.28 -25.71 -38.00
C TYR A 36 -12.43 -25.76 -36.99
N LYS A 37 -13.58 -26.32 -37.36
CA LYS A 37 -14.69 -26.52 -36.43
C LYS A 37 -14.27 -27.37 -35.23
N ALA A 38 -13.60 -28.50 -35.47
CA ALA A 38 -13.10 -29.35 -34.38
C ALA A 38 -12.15 -28.61 -33.43
N ARG A 39 -11.22 -27.80 -33.97
CA ARG A 39 -10.31 -26.98 -33.15
C ARG A 39 -11.03 -25.91 -32.34
N ILE A 40 -12.06 -25.29 -32.90
CA ILE A 40 -12.87 -24.29 -32.19
C ILE A 40 -13.62 -24.96 -31.04
N THR A 41 -14.24 -26.13 -31.28
CA THR A 41 -14.94 -26.89 -30.25
C THR A 41 -14.00 -27.30 -29.11
N ASP A 42 -12.79 -27.78 -29.42
CA ASP A 42 -11.78 -28.16 -28.42
C ASP A 42 -11.29 -26.94 -27.61
N ALA A 43 -11.10 -25.79 -28.27
CA ALA A 43 -10.75 -24.54 -27.61
C ALA A 43 -11.89 -24.03 -26.70
N GLU A 44 -13.14 -24.10 -27.15
CA GLU A 44 -14.33 -23.74 -26.36
C GLU A 44 -14.48 -24.64 -25.14
N GLU A 45 -14.22 -25.94 -25.28
CA GLU A 45 -14.26 -26.89 -24.17
C GLU A 45 -13.12 -26.62 -23.17
N THR A 46 -11.93 -26.30 -23.66
CA THR A 46 -10.80 -25.86 -22.82
C THR A 46 -11.13 -24.58 -22.06
N ILE A 47 -11.70 -23.57 -22.73
CA ILE A 47 -12.15 -22.33 -22.08
C ILE A 47 -13.21 -22.62 -21.03
N ARG A 48 -14.17 -23.53 -21.31
CA ARG A 48 -15.20 -23.93 -20.35
C ARG A 48 -14.59 -24.60 -19.11
N ARG A 49 -13.61 -25.50 -19.30
CA ARG A 49 -12.89 -26.14 -18.18
C ARG A 49 -12.11 -25.13 -17.35
N LEU A 50 -11.39 -24.20 -17.99
CA LEU A 50 -10.67 -23.13 -17.31
C LEU A 50 -11.61 -22.18 -16.54
N LYS A 51 -12.76 -21.81 -17.12
CA LYS A 51 -13.78 -21.02 -16.42
C LYS A 51 -14.36 -21.75 -15.22
N LYS A 52 -14.64 -23.05 -15.34
CA LYS A 52 -15.12 -23.87 -14.22
C LYS A 52 -14.06 -23.99 -13.12
N ALA A 53 -12.79 -24.19 -13.48
CA ALA A 53 -11.68 -24.21 -12.53
C ALA A 53 -11.52 -22.87 -11.80
N ALA A 54 -11.62 -21.74 -12.52
CA ALA A 54 -11.60 -20.40 -11.94
C ALA A 54 -12.80 -20.15 -10.99
N GLN A 55 -14.01 -20.58 -11.38
CA GLN A 55 -15.19 -20.53 -10.51
C GLN A 55 -15.04 -21.41 -9.27
N THR A 56 -14.42 -22.58 -9.39
CA THR A 56 -14.17 -23.46 -8.24
C THR A 56 -13.10 -22.87 -7.31
N ARG A 57 -12.14 -22.13 -7.88
CA ARG A 57 -11.12 -21.37 -7.11
C ARG A 57 -11.72 -20.16 -6.38
N ASN A 58 -12.69 -19.49 -6.99
CA ASN A 58 -13.50 -18.43 -6.35
C ASN A 58 -14.52 -18.99 -5.34
N ALA A 59 -14.78 -20.30 -5.32
CA ALA A 59 -15.66 -20.94 -4.34
C ALA A 59 -14.92 -21.33 -3.05
N ALA A 60 -13.59 -21.31 -3.03
CA ALA A 60 -12.84 -21.23 -1.79
C ALA A 60 -13.01 -19.80 -1.26
N HIS A 61 -13.61 -19.63 -0.08
CA HIS A 61 -13.75 -18.31 0.54
C HIS A 61 -12.35 -17.72 0.73
N SER A 62 -12.08 -16.61 0.05
CA SER A 62 -10.84 -15.84 0.18
C SER A 62 -10.74 -15.35 1.62
N LEU A 63 -9.57 -15.56 2.24
CA LEU A 63 -9.30 -15.12 3.62
C LEU A 63 -9.56 -13.62 3.75
N ARG A 64 -9.12 -12.85 2.75
CA ARG A 64 -9.36 -11.42 2.65
C ARG A 64 -10.84 -11.08 2.60
N ASP A 65 -11.66 -11.82 1.85
CA ASP A 65 -13.09 -11.53 1.72
C ASP A 65 -13.81 -11.67 3.07
N GLU A 66 -13.45 -12.68 3.87
CA GLU A 66 -14.00 -12.91 5.20
C GLU A 66 -13.60 -11.78 6.18
N LEU A 67 -12.31 -11.42 6.20
CA LEU A 67 -11.81 -10.32 7.03
C LEU A 67 -12.46 -8.99 6.66
N GLU A 68 -12.55 -8.68 5.37
CA GLU A 68 -13.22 -7.47 4.89
C GLU A 68 -14.71 -7.48 5.20
N ALA A 69 -15.37 -8.65 5.17
CA ALA A 69 -16.78 -8.77 5.52
C ALA A 69 -17.03 -8.44 7.00
N GLU A 70 -16.17 -8.86 7.92
CA GLU A 70 -16.27 -8.42 9.32
C GLU A 70 -16.07 -6.92 9.47
N MET A 71 -15.07 -6.35 8.79
CA MET A 71 -14.84 -4.91 8.83
C MET A 71 -16.03 -4.11 8.29
N ARG A 72 -16.69 -4.57 7.21
CA ARG A 72 -17.88 -3.92 6.66
C ARG A 72 -19.09 -3.89 7.61
N ARG A 73 -19.13 -4.74 8.64
CA ARG A 73 -20.21 -4.73 9.65
C ARG A 73 -20.05 -3.61 10.67
N LEU A 74 -18.85 -3.03 10.77
CA LEU A 74 -18.58 -1.95 11.70
C LEU A 74 -19.26 -0.64 11.23
N PRO A 75 -19.64 0.25 12.15
CA PRO A 75 -20.17 1.56 11.79
C PRO A 75 -19.12 2.37 11.00
N ALA A 76 -19.51 2.80 9.79
CA ALA A 76 -18.71 3.71 8.98
C ALA A 76 -18.75 5.14 9.54
N TYR A 77 -17.60 5.82 9.51
CA TYR A 77 -17.51 7.23 9.84
C TYR A 77 -18.27 8.10 8.83
N GLN A 78 -19.14 8.98 9.34
CA GLN A 78 -20.05 9.81 8.54
C GLN A 78 -19.56 11.24 8.32
N GLY A 79 -18.43 11.62 8.93
CA GLY A 79 -17.88 12.97 8.76
C GLY A 79 -17.05 13.12 7.50
N SER A 80 -16.62 14.36 7.23
CA SER A 80 -15.76 14.64 6.09
C SER A 80 -14.34 14.11 6.32
N ARG A 81 -13.69 13.71 5.23
CA ARG A 81 -12.28 13.30 5.19
C ARG A 81 -11.64 13.68 3.86
N ALA A 82 -10.31 13.69 3.80
CA ALA A 82 -9.60 13.77 2.53
C ALA A 82 -9.86 12.49 1.71
N GLU A 83 -10.17 12.64 0.42
CA GLU A 83 -10.31 11.51 -0.50
C GLU A 83 -8.94 10.94 -0.82
N LYS A 84 -8.80 9.61 -0.82
CA LYS A 84 -7.53 8.89 -0.99
C LYS A 84 -6.71 9.35 -2.21
N ASP A 85 -7.38 9.65 -3.31
CA ASP A 85 -6.75 10.09 -4.56
C ASP A 85 -6.27 11.56 -4.53
N ASN A 86 -6.76 12.33 -3.55
CA ASN A 86 -6.52 13.76 -3.39
C ASN A 86 -5.76 14.08 -2.08
N MET A 87 -5.16 13.08 -1.43
CA MET A 87 -4.40 13.28 -0.20
C MET A 87 -2.99 13.80 -0.47
N ASP A 88 -2.59 14.79 0.33
CA ASP A 88 -1.22 15.26 0.40
C ASP A 88 -0.39 14.31 1.27
N SER A 89 0.87 14.10 0.89
CA SER A 89 1.82 13.38 1.72
C SER A 89 2.24 14.22 2.93
N ILE A 90 2.54 13.55 4.04
CA ILE A 90 3.14 14.22 5.19
C ILE A 90 4.52 14.77 4.82
N THR A 91 4.94 15.85 5.48
CA THR A 91 6.17 16.58 5.14
C THR A 91 7.31 16.38 6.13
N PHE A 92 7.08 15.67 7.25
CA PHE A 92 8.03 15.58 8.34
C PHE A 92 8.94 14.32 8.29
N ILE A 93 8.56 13.27 7.56
CA ILE A 93 9.36 12.04 7.44
C ILE A 93 9.07 11.31 6.14
N ASP A 94 10.11 10.75 5.52
CA ASP A 94 9.99 9.93 4.32
C ASP A 94 9.84 8.45 4.69
N LYS A 95 9.20 7.68 3.80
CA LYS A 95 9.06 6.22 3.97
C LYS A 95 10.40 5.51 4.14
N LYS A 96 11.43 5.94 3.41
CA LYS A 96 12.77 5.32 3.45
C LYS A 96 13.41 5.36 4.86
N ASP A 97 13.07 6.38 5.65
CA ASP A 97 13.57 6.55 7.01
C ASP A 97 12.92 5.53 7.96
N CYS A 98 11.72 5.05 7.61
CA CYS A 98 10.93 4.05 8.34
C CYS A 98 11.32 2.59 8.03
N CYS A 99 12.46 2.38 7.37
CA CYS A 99 13.02 1.05 7.07
C CYS A 99 14.22 0.68 7.98
N SER A 100 14.53 1.51 8.97
CA SER A 100 15.70 1.36 9.85
C SER A 100 15.28 1.06 11.30
N MET A 101 16.11 0.33 12.04
CA MET A 101 15.84 0.02 13.45
C MET A 101 15.68 1.30 14.28
N GLY A 102 14.57 1.42 15.01
CA GLY A 102 14.28 2.56 15.89
C GLY A 102 13.67 3.76 15.18
N TRP A 103 13.19 3.59 13.94
CA TRP A 103 12.48 4.61 13.19
C TRP A 103 11.24 5.15 13.93
N GLU A 104 10.60 4.33 14.77
CA GLU A 104 9.40 4.70 15.52
C GLU A 104 9.64 5.88 16.45
N ARG A 105 10.83 5.93 17.08
CA ARG A 105 11.22 7.05 17.94
C ARG A 105 11.38 8.33 17.14
N GLU A 106 12.07 8.24 15.99
CA GLU A 106 12.27 9.39 15.12
C GLU A 106 10.93 9.88 14.54
N PHE A 107 10.05 8.97 14.15
CA PHE A 107 8.70 9.29 13.72
C PHE A 107 7.94 10.02 14.83
N GLN A 108 7.95 9.49 16.06
CA GLN A 108 7.29 10.12 17.21
C GLN A 108 7.80 11.55 17.46
N GLU A 109 9.12 11.74 17.49
CA GLU A 109 9.74 13.05 17.74
C GLU A 109 9.38 14.07 16.67
N ARG A 110 9.42 13.68 15.39
CA ARG A 110 9.07 14.56 14.27
C ARG A 110 7.57 14.82 14.19
N PHE A 111 6.73 13.82 14.48
CA PHE A 111 5.29 13.96 14.60
C PHE A 111 4.91 14.93 15.73
N ASP A 112 5.53 14.79 16.91
CA ASP A 112 5.35 15.70 18.05
C ASP A 112 5.75 17.14 17.72
N LYS A 113 6.81 17.31 16.91
CA LYS A 113 7.23 18.64 16.42
C LYS A 113 6.22 19.22 15.42
N ALA A 114 5.73 18.41 14.49
CA ALA A 114 4.79 18.85 13.45
C ALA A 114 3.42 19.21 14.03
N ARG A 115 2.95 18.44 15.03
CA ARG A 115 1.64 18.65 15.67
C ARG A 115 1.62 19.73 16.75
N LYS A 116 2.68 20.55 16.92
CA LYS A 116 2.80 21.50 18.06
C LYS A 116 1.61 22.44 18.24
N SER A 117 0.84 22.74 17.18
CA SER A 117 -0.40 23.51 17.25
C SER A 117 -1.61 22.70 17.74
N VAL A 118 -1.59 21.37 17.60
CA VAL A 118 -2.71 20.44 17.86
C VAL A 118 -2.51 19.70 19.18
N LYS A 119 -3.02 20.27 20.27
CA LYS A 119 -2.86 19.72 21.63
C LYS A 119 -3.63 18.41 21.88
N SER A 120 -4.64 18.10 21.07
CA SER A 120 -5.55 16.96 21.27
C SER A 120 -5.18 15.71 20.46
N ALA A 121 -4.17 15.77 19.60
CA ALA A 121 -3.84 14.64 18.73
C ALA A 121 -3.39 13.41 19.56
N SER A 122 -3.98 12.26 19.22
CA SER A 122 -3.70 10.95 19.83
C SER A 122 -2.30 10.44 19.44
N LYS A 123 -1.90 9.26 19.94
CA LYS A 123 -0.64 8.61 19.50
C LYS A 123 -0.75 8.25 18.02
N PHE A 124 0.37 8.24 17.31
CA PHE A 124 0.36 7.76 15.92
C PHE A 124 0.32 6.23 15.85
N LEU A 125 -0.13 5.74 14.70
CA LEU A 125 0.00 4.36 14.26
C LEU A 125 0.54 4.37 12.83
N TYR A 126 1.71 3.77 12.61
CA TYR A 126 2.23 3.52 11.27
C TYR A 126 2.74 2.09 11.19
N LEU A 127 2.25 1.32 10.21
CA LEU A 127 2.63 -0.07 9.97
C LEU A 127 3.15 -0.18 8.53
N PRO A 128 4.46 0.04 8.30
CA PRO A 128 5.03 0.18 6.96
C PRO A 128 4.68 -1.02 6.07
N GLY A 129 3.97 -0.75 4.95
CA GLY A 129 3.58 -1.77 3.97
C GLY A 129 2.62 -2.86 4.48
N ARG A 130 1.96 -2.67 5.63
CA ARG A 130 1.12 -3.70 6.28
C ARG A 130 -0.33 -3.26 6.51
N THR A 131 -0.72 -2.09 6.00
CA THR A 131 -2.08 -1.54 6.12
C THR A 131 -2.83 -1.69 4.80
N PHE A 132 -4.01 -2.31 4.85
CA PHE A 132 -4.83 -2.64 3.70
C PHE A 132 -6.22 -2.05 3.86
N PHE A 133 -6.59 -1.08 3.02
CA PHE A 133 -7.92 -0.47 3.10
C PHE A 133 -8.99 -1.38 2.54
N VAL A 134 -10.13 -1.41 3.21
CA VAL A 134 -11.34 -2.10 2.77
C VAL A 134 -12.13 -1.12 1.90
N ASP A 135 -12.18 -1.38 0.59
CA ASP A 135 -12.55 -0.43 -0.47
C ASP A 135 -13.79 0.42 -0.14
N ASP A 136 -14.86 -0.19 0.36
CA ASP A 136 -16.14 0.49 0.57
C ASP A 136 -16.34 1.07 1.99
N SER A 137 -15.57 0.62 2.99
CA SER A 137 -15.95 0.83 4.41
C SER A 137 -15.16 1.91 5.14
N GLN A 138 -14.19 2.56 4.49
CA GLN A 138 -13.23 3.48 5.10
C GLN A 138 -12.29 2.83 6.13
N HIS A 139 -12.58 1.63 6.57
CA HIS A 139 -11.77 0.87 7.51
C HIS A 139 -10.55 0.26 6.83
N ALA A 140 -9.62 -0.23 7.64
CA ALA A 140 -8.45 -0.93 7.17
C ALA A 140 -8.21 -2.20 7.96
N LEU A 141 -7.43 -3.10 7.37
CA LEU A 141 -6.85 -4.27 8.00
C LEU A 141 -5.36 -4.01 8.19
N ALA A 142 -4.83 -4.49 9.29
CA ALA A 142 -3.40 -4.56 9.56
C ALA A 142 -2.97 -6.02 9.73
N ILE A 143 -1.76 -6.32 9.26
CA ILE A 143 -1.17 -7.66 9.38
C ILE A 143 0.11 -7.57 10.21
N GLY A 144 0.25 -8.47 11.17
CA GLY A 144 1.45 -8.61 12.01
C GLY A 144 1.77 -10.08 12.28
N PRO A 145 2.93 -10.39 12.87
CA PRO A 145 3.17 -11.72 13.41
C PRO A 145 2.27 -11.95 14.62
N LEU A 146 1.72 -13.15 14.73
CA LEU A 146 0.96 -13.57 15.90
C LEU A 146 1.87 -13.52 17.14
N ALA A 147 1.31 -13.14 18.30
CA ALA A 147 1.96 -13.39 19.58
C ALA A 147 2.14 -14.90 19.80
N GLN A 148 3.38 -15.38 19.83
CA GLN A 148 3.65 -16.82 19.91
C GLN A 148 5.05 -17.13 20.44
N LYS A 149 5.20 -18.32 21.02
CA LYS A 149 6.47 -18.85 21.51
C LYS A 149 6.80 -20.18 20.83
N SER A 150 8.07 -20.36 20.47
CA SER A 150 8.59 -21.63 19.98
C SER A 150 9.84 -22.04 20.75
N GLU A 151 9.71 -23.09 21.56
CA GLU A 151 10.86 -23.68 22.27
C GLU A 151 11.83 -24.37 21.28
N ALA A 152 11.30 -25.03 20.26
CA ALA A 152 12.10 -25.76 19.26
C ALA A 152 13.02 -24.83 18.45
N HIS A 153 12.59 -23.59 18.23
CA HIS A 153 13.33 -22.57 17.49
C HIS A 153 13.85 -21.43 18.38
N ASN A 154 13.65 -21.54 19.70
CA ASN A 154 14.08 -20.59 20.72
C ASN A 154 13.73 -19.13 20.39
N PHE A 155 12.44 -18.86 20.16
CA PHE A 155 11.96 -17.49 19.98
C PHE A 155 10.63 -17.25 20.70
N GLU A 156 10.39 -15.99 21.03
CA GLU A 156 9.14 -15.48 21.58
C GLU A 156 8.82 -14.15 20.89
N LEU A 157 7.62 -14.06 20.32
CA LEU A 157 7.08 -12.88 19.66
C LEU A 157 5.94 -12.31 20.50
N ALA A 158 5.98 -11.01 20.77
CA ALA A 158 4.82 -10.25 21.19
C ALA A 158 3.99 -9.90 19.95
N SER A 159 2.68 -9.72 20.12
CA SER A 159 1.92 -9.01 19.10
C SER A 159 2.44 -7.58 19.03
N THR A 160 2.73 -7.09 17.82
CA THR A 160 3.03 -5.64 17.61
C THR A 160 1.84 -4.73 17.91
N LEU A 161 0.69 -5.31 18.22
CA LEU A 161 -0.58 -4.66 18.30
C LEU A 161 -1.29 -4.94 19.65
N ASP A 162 -0.65 -5.71 20.54
CA ASP A 162 -1.11 -5.93 21.91
C ASP A 162 -1.12 -4.62 22.71
N GLY A 163 -2.14 -4.47 23.57
CA GLY A 163 -2.30 -3.29 24.43
C GLY A 163 -2.88 -2.04 23.75
N MET A 164 -3.35 -2.15 22.50
CA MET A 164 -3.96 -1.04 21.74
C MET A 164 -5.47 -1.19 21.57
N VAL A 165 -6.09 -2.20 22.19
CA VAL A 165 -7.54 -2.47 22.12
C VAL A 165 -8.31 -1.28 22.68
N ASP A 166 -9.32 -0.82 21.91
CA ASP A 166 -10.13 0.37 22.20
C ASP A 166 -9.36 1.70 22.27
N GLU A 167 -8.05 1.71 21.99
CA GLU A 167 -7.31 2.96 21.83
C GLU A 167 -7.59 3.57 20.45
N GLU A 168 -7.78 4.89 20.43
CA GLU A 168 -7.82 5.68 19.20
C GLU A 168 -6.43 6.21 18.87
N ARG A 169 -6.02 6.07 17.61
CA ARG A 169 -4.72 6.50 17.12
C ARG A 169 -4.81 7.19 15.76
N GLU A 170 -3.91 8.12 15.52
CA GLU A 170 -3.76 8.76 14.21
C GLU A 170 -3.06 7.79 13.26
N LEU A 171 -3.79 7.23 12.30
CA LEU A 171 -3.27 6.24 11.36
C LEU A 171 -2.52 6.91 10.21
N PHE A 172 -1.32 6.42 9.95
CA PHE A 172 -0.50 6.73 8.80
C PHE A 172 -0.35 5.48 7.93
N PHE A 173 -0.16 5.68 6.63
CA PHE A 173 0.02 4.59 5.68
C PHE A 173 0.86 5.02 4.49
N ASP A 174 1.46 4.04 3.81
CA ASP A 174 2.17 4.27 2.55
C ASP A 174 1.47 3.54 1.39
N LEU A 175 1.56 4.13 0.20
CA LEU A 175 1.04 3.58 -1.05
C LEU A 175 2.18 3.37 -2.04
N GLY A 176 3.06 2.40 -1.79
CA GLY A 176 4.10 1.96 -2.72
C GLY A 176 5.24 2.96 -3.02
N LYS A 177 4.93 4.25 -3.20
CA LYS A 177 5.84 5.39 -3.32
C LYS A 177 6.62 5.61 -2.01
N ASP A 178 7.57 6.56 -2.06
CA ASP A 178 8.36 7.02 -0.92
C ASP A 178 7.58 7.94 0.06
N SER A 179 6.28 8.14 -0.18
CA SER A 179 5.42 9.04 0.58
C SER A 179 4.56 8.31 1.60
N ILE A 180 4.36 8.97 2.75
CA ILE A 180 3.45 8.55 3.81
C ILE A 180 2.27 9.54 3.85
N PHE A 181 1.08 9.02 4.15
CA PHE A 181 -0.18 9.76 4.18
C PHE A 181 -0.87 9.57 5.53
N TYR A 182 -1.70 10.53 5.94
CA TYR A 182 -2.47 10.47 7.18
C TYR A 182 -3.94 10.11 6.93
N ALA A 183 -4.36 8.91 7.33
CA ALA A 183 -5.67 8.34 7.02
C ALA A 183 -6.83 8.85 7.90
N GLY A 184 -6.53 9.48 9.03
CA GLY A 184 -7.52 9.84 10.05
C GLY A 184 -7.27 9.15 11.40
N THR A 185 -8.27 9.22 12.26
CA THR A 185 -8.26 8.61 13.60
C THR A 185 -8.94 7.25 13.54
N TYR A 186 -8.23 6.22 14.02
CA TYR A 186 -8.65 4.83 13.93
C TYR A 186 -8.67 4.18 15.31
N ARG A 187 -9.71 3.37 15.54
CA ARG A 187 -9.85 2.52 16.70
C ARG A 187 -9.49 1.08 16.34
N TYR A 188 -8.77 0.41 17.23
CA TYR A 188 -8.44 -1.00 17.07
C TYR A 188 -9.66 -1.90 17.29
N VAL A 189 -9.78 -2.92 16.44
CA VAL A 189 -10.82 -3.95 16.52
C VAL A 189 -10.14 -5.31 16.44
N ARG A 190 -10.39 -6.15 17.44
CA ARG A 190 -9.85 -7.51 17.46
C ARG A 190 -10.61 -8.40 16.47
N LEU A 191 -9.85 -9.13 15.65
CA LEU A 191 -10.37 -10.13 14.70
C LEU A 191 -9.88 -11.55 15.04
N ASP A 192 -9.32 -11.73 16.24
CA ASP A 192 -8.78 -13.00 16.73
C ASP A 192 -9.82 -14.12 16.80
N HIS A 193 -11.09 -13.78 16.99
CA HIS A 193 -12.20 -14.74 16.96
C HIS A 193 -12.35 -15.48 15.61
N LEU A 194 -11.86 -14.92 14.50
CA LEU A 194 -11.87 -15.59 13.19
C LEU A 194 -10.72 -16.60 13.07
N TYR A 195 -9.55 -16.24 13.58
CA TYR A 195 -8.30 -17.00 13.43
C TYR A 195 -7.49 -17.01 14.73
N PRO A 196 -7.97 -17.71 15.78
CA PRO A 196 -7.37 -17.64 17.12
C PRO A 196 -5.95 -18.20 17.19
N ASP A 197 -5.63 -19.17 16.32
CA ASP A 197 -4.31 -19.80 16.23
C ASP A 197 -3.39 -19.14 15.19
N GLY A 198 -3.79 -17.99 14.65
CA GLY A 198 -3.13 -17.28 13.56
C GLY A 198 -3.21 -17.98 12.21
N VAL A 199 -2.79 -17.26 11.17
CA VAL A 199 -2.87 -17.69 9.78
C VAL A 199 -1.47 -17.97 9.23
N PRO A 200 -1.23 -19.15 8.63
CA PRO A 200 0.04 -19.47 8.00
C PRO A 200 0.27 -18.63 6.74
N TYR A 201 1.53 -18.34 6.40
CA TYR A 201 1.87 -17.60 5.19
C TYR A 201 1.49 -18.35 3.91
N SER A 202 1.51 -19.69 3.96
CA SER A 202 1.06 -20.57 2.88
C SER A 202 -0.42 -20.40 2.51
N ASN A 203 -1.23 -19.73 3.35
CA ASN A 203 -2.61 -19.38 3.03
C ASN A 203 -2.73 -18.18 2.07
N ASN A 204 -1.90 -18.19 1.02
CA ASN A 204 -1.91 -17.22 -0.07
C ASN A 204 -1.79 -15.74 0.37
N ILE A 205 -1.12 -15.46 1.50
CA ILE A 205 -0.97 -14.09 2.03
C ILE A 205 -0.36 -13.14 0.99
N HIS A 206 0.64 -13.62 0.23
CA HIS A 206 1.22 -12.84 -0.85
C HIS A 206 0.22 -12.54 -1.98
N GLY A 207 -0.62 -13.51 -2.35
CA GLY A 207 -1.58 -13.34 -3.44
C GLY A 207 -2.75 -12.44 -3.06
N GLU A 208 -3.21 -12.51 -1.82
CA GLU A 208 -4.39 -11.75 -1.36
C GLU A 208 -4.05 -10.33 -0.90
N PHE A 209 -2.89 -10.16 -0.25
CA PHE A 209 -2.47 -8.88 0.34
C PHE A 209 -1.23 -8.28 -0.33
N GLY A 210 -0.55 -8.99 -1.25
CA GLY A 210 0.71 -8.50 -1.83
C GLY A 210 1.88 -8.47 -0.83
N LEU A 211 1.68 -8.98 0.38
CA LEU A 211 2.65 -8.89 1.46
C LEU A 211 3.82 -9.85 1.21
N THR A 212 5.05 -9.33 1.29
CA THR A 212 6.25 -10.13 1.02
C THR A 212 6.89 -10.61 2.31
N ILE A 213 7.63 -11.72 2.24
CA ILE A 213 8.44 -12.22 3.36
C ILE A 213 9.39 -11.12 3.85
N ARG A 214 9.99 -10.32 2.95
CA ARG A 214 10.89 -9.22 3.34
C ARG A 214 10.20 -8.22 4.26
N THR A 215 8.97 -7.81 3.92
CA THR A 215 8.17 -6.88 4.74
C THR A 215 7.84 -7.50 6.09
N LEU A 216 7.38 -8.76 6.11
CA LEU A 216 7.06 -9.48 7.34
C LEU A 216 8.26 -9.69 8.24
N SER A 217 9.42 -10.02 7.66
CA SER A 217 10.63 -10.30 8.42
C SER A 217 11.09 -9.10 9.24
N GLN A 218 10.93 -7.87 8.74
CA GLN A 218 11.24 -6.66 9.52
C GLN A 218 10.34 -6.56 10.75
N THR A 219 9.03 -6.77 10.58
CA THR A 219 8.07 -6.75 11.68
C THR A 219 8.30 -7.86 12.70
N VAL A 220 8.71 -9.05 12.26
CA VAL A 220 9.09 -10.13 13.18
C VAL A 220 10.28 -9.72 14.06
N VAL A 221 11.27 -9.00 13.52
CA VAL A 221 12.38 -8.47 14.32
C VAL A 221 11.87 -7.51 15.40
N GLU A 222 10.96 -6.61 15.04
CA GLU A 222 10.35 -5.63 15.97
C GLU A 222 9.53 -6.33 17.08
N SER A 223 9.01 -7.53 16.80
CA SER A 223 8.13 -8.29 17.71
C SER A 223 8.88 -9.17 18.70
N GLN A 224 10.18 -9.41 18.50
CA GLN A 224 10.93 -10.37 19.31
C GLN A 224 11.17 -9.85 20.73
N ILE A 225 10.71 -10.63 21.70
CA ILE A 225 10.90 -10.36 23.13
C ILE A 225 12.23 -10.96 23.61
N GLN A 226 12.56 -12.15 23.12
CA GLN A 226 13.73 -12.91 23.56
C GLN A 226 14.98 -12.52 22.78
N ARG A 227 16.15 -12.57 23.45
CA ARG A 227 17.47 -12.44 22.84
C ARG A 227 18.22 -13.78 22.85
N PRO A 228 19.08 -14.08 21.86
CA PRO A 228 19.45 -13.23 20.71
C PRO A 228 18.34 -13.15 19.67
N SER A 229 18.29 -12.05 18.91
CA SER A 229 17.31 -11.90 17.85
C SER A 229 17.59 -12.84 16.68
N LEU A 230 16.53 -13.43 16.11
CA LEU A 230 16.62 -14.24 14.90
C LEU A 230 17.15 -13.40 13.74
N ARG A 231 17.98 -14.02 12.89
CA ARG A 231 18.49 -13.41 11.66
C ARG A 231 17.41 -13.36 10.60
N HIS A 232 17.58 -12.48 9.62
CA HIS A 232 16.57 -12.27 8.58
C HIS A 232 16.32 -13.53 7.74
N GLU A 233 17.36 -14.33 7.48
CA GLU A 233 17.24 -15.62 6.79
C GLU A 233 16.47 -16.65 7.62
N GLU A 234 16.72 -16.71 8.93
CA GLU A 234 16.02 -17.61 9.84
C GLU A 234 14.53 -17.27 9.91
N ILE A 235 14.21 -15.99 10.03
CA ILE A 235 12.82 -15.51 10.01
C ILE A 235 12.14 -15.87 8.69
N ALA A 236 12.82 -15.67 7.56
CA ALA A 236 12.27 -15.99 6.26
C ALA A 236 11.91 -17.48 6.13
N GLU A 237 12.76 -18.39 6.63
CA GLU A 237 12.47 -19.82 6.62
C GLU A 237 11.36 -20.20 7.61
N LEU A 238 11.29 -19.55 8.78
CA LEU A 238 10.21 -19.78 9.75
C LEU A 238 8.85 -19.30 9.25
N ILE A 239 8.81 -18.22 8.46
CA ILE A 239 7.58 -17.76 7.79
C ILE A 239 7.19 -18.75 6.68
N LYS A 240 8.14 -19.18 5.84
CA LYS A 240 7.85 -20.12 4.73
C LYS A 240 7.40 -21.50 5.21
N SER A 241 7.92 -21.95 6.35
CA SER A 241 7.55 -23.22 6.98
C SER A 241 6.30 -23.12 7.84
N ASP A 242 5.62 -21.96 7.84
CA ASP A 242 4.43 -21.69 8.65
C ASP A 242 4.64 -21.81 10.16
N THR A 243 5.90 -21.80 10.61
CA THR A 243 6.25 -21.79 12.03
C THR A 243 5.91 -20.45 12.65
N ILE A 244 6.17 -19.34 11.94
CA ILE A 244 5.68 -18.01 12.30
C ILE A 244 4.36 -17.78 11.58
N LYS A 245 3.30 -17.59 12.36
CA LYS A 245 1.96 -17.30 11.85
C LYS A 245 1.66 -15.81 11.97
N LEU A 246 0.61 -15.40 11.25
CA LEU A 246 0.19 -14.02 11.18
C LEU A 246 -1.12 -13.81 11.94
N GLU A 247 -1.26 -12.63 12.50
CA GLU A 247 -2.50 -12.11 13.06
C GLU A 247 -3.05 -10.97 12.18
N PHE A 248 -4.36 -10.81 12.24
CA PHE A 248 -5.09 -9.75 11.55
C PHE A 248 -5.79 -8.86 12.56
N ILE A 249 -5.74 -7.56 12.30
CA ILE A 249 -6.41 -6.57 13.14
C ILE A 249 -7.23 -5.64 12.28
N GLY A 250 -8.44 -5.37 12.77
CA GLY A 250 -9.30 -4.35 12.23
C GLY A 250 -8.90 -2.97 12.72
N LEU A 251 -8.84 -2.02 11.80
CA LEU A 251 -8.68 -0.61 12.07
C LEU A 251 -9.95 0.09 11.63
N GLN A 252 -10.79 0.45 12.60
CA GLN A 252 -12.03 1.17 12.35
C GLN A 252 -11.77 2.68 12.29
N CYS A 253 -11.95 3.28 11.11
CA CYS A 253 -12.04 4.73 10.97
C CYS A 253 -13.17 5.29 11.86
N VAL A 254 -12.82 6.17 12.81
CA VAL A 254 -13.76 6.82 13.74
C VAL A 254 -13.74 8.34 13.64
N GLY A 255 -12.74 8.92 12.97
CA GLY A 255 -12.62 10.37 12.82
C GLY A 255 -11.58 10.79 11.79
N PHE A 256 -11.56 12.09 11.51
CA PHE A 256 -10.52 12.71 10.70
C PHE A 256 -10.16 14.09 11.26
N ASN A 257 -8.95 14.22 11.80
CA ASN A 257 -8.47 15.50 12.33
C ASN A 257 -7.88 16.39 11.21
N TYR A 258 -8.67 17.33 10.71
CA TYR A 258 -8.24 18.28 9.66
C TYR A 258 -7.15 19.24 10.13
N GLU A 259 -7.20 19.69 11.38
CA GLU A 259 -6.17 20.58 11.94
C GLU A 259 -4.81 19.87 11.93
N LEU A 260 -4.81 18.60 12.35
CA LEU A 260 -3.63 17.76 12.26
C LEU A 260 -3.20 17.57 10.81
N TYR A 261 -4.11 17.13 9.92
CA TYR A 261 -3.82 16.92 8.50
C TYR A 261 -3.10 18.12 7.89
N TYR A 262 -3.63 19.34 8.03
CA TYR A 262 -2.98 20.52 7.49
C TYR A 262 -1.65 20.84 8.17
N SER A 263 -1.51 20.61 9.48
CA SER A 263 -0.24 20.85 10.19
C SER A 263 0.91 19.94 9.72
N ILE A 264 0.59 18.72 9.28
CA ILE A 264 1.59 17.71 8.90
C ILE A 264 1.81 17.61 7.38
N THR A 265 0.94 18.20 6.56
CA THR A 265 1.07 18.25 5.09
C THR A 265 1.50 19.62 4.58
N ASP A 266 1.41 20.68 5.38
CA ASP A 266 1.90 22.00 4.98
C ASP A 266 3.43 22.01 4.83
N ALA A 267 3.90 22.26 3.61
CA ALA A 267 5.32 22.36 3.27
C ALA A 267 6.05 23.51 4.00
N THR A 268 5.31 24.51 4.49
CA THR A 268 5.88 25.67 5.18
C THR A 268 6.52 25.28 6.53
N CYS A 269 6.06 24.18 7.16
CA CYS A 269 6.63 23.66 8.41
C CYS A 269 7.95 22.89 8.24
N ALA A 270 8.29 22.46 7.01
CA ALA A 270 9.51 21.67 6.74
C ALA A 270 10.82 22.50 6.82
N SER A 271 10.73 23.83 6.94
CA SER A 271 11.87 24.74 6.78
C SER A 271 12.49 25.24 8.09
N THR A 272 12.77 24.35 9.07
CA THR A 272 13.51 24.76 10.30
C THR A 272 14.56 23.76 10.79
N SER A 273 15.21 23.01 9.89
CA SER A 273 16.38 22.19 10.26
C SER A 273 17.51 22.22 9.24
N HIS A 274 17.81 23.40 8.69
CA HIS A 274 19.11 23.70 8.10
C HIS A 274 19.48 25.16 8.37
N GLU A 275 20.12 25.42 9.52
CA GLU A 275 20.97 26.60 9.64
C GLU A 275 22.34 26.28 9.01
N ALA A 276 22.65 26.94 7.90
CA ALA A 276 23.96 27.52 7.59
C ALA A 276 23.99 27.98 6.12
N GLY A 277 23.73 29.27 5.89
CA GLY A 277 23.86 29.84 4.54
C GLY A 277 23.23 31.22 4.48
N GLY A 278 23.95 32.22 4.97
CA GLY A 278 23.49 33.60 4.99
C GLY A 278 23.08 34.11 3.60
N VAL A 279 21.88 34.64 3.51
CA VAL A 279 21.49 35.57 2.45
C VAL A 279 21.02 36.84 3.12
N LYS A 280 21.90 37.86 3.07
CA LYS A 280 21.57 39.25 3.42
C LYS A 280 20.38 39.68 2.56
N ARG A 281 19.21 39.87 3.18
CA ARG A 281 18.13 40.66 2.58
C ARG A 281 18.50 42.13 2.76
N ASN A 282 18.90 42.78 1.66
CA ASN A 282 18.93 44.23 1.59
C ASN A 282 17.49 44.73 1.56
N TYR A 283 16.94 45.08 2.72
CA TYR A 283 15.81 46.01 2.77
C TYR A 283 16.39 47.42 2.68
N ALA A 284 16.28 48.03 1.48
CA ALA A 284 16.36 49.47 1.35
C ALA A 284 14.97 50.00 1.71
N ASP A 285 14.81 50.40 2.98
CA ASP A 285 13.62 51.09 3.45
C ASP A 285 13.67 52.55 2.99
N ALA A 286 12.60 52.96 2.31
CA ALA A 286 12.27 54.35 2.11
C ALA A 286 11.61 54.89 3.37
N SER A 287 12.10 56.04 3.83
CA SER A 287 11.33 57.08 4.54
C SER A 287 10.67 56.68 5.87
N ALA A 288 11.31 57.05 6.98
CA ALA A 288 10.85 58.17 7.82
C ALA A 288 11.66 58.23 9.12
N ASP A 289 12.36 59.36 9.26
CA ASP A 289 12.35 60.24 10.42
C ASP A 289 12.37 59.61 11.83
N SER A 290 13.52 59.76 12.51
CA SER A 290 13.60 59.67 13.97
C SER A 290 14.79 60.48 14.48
N SER A 291 14.52 61.75 14.73
CA SER A 291 15.03 62.53 15.87
C SER A 291 15.80 61.72 16.93
N THR A 292 17.07 62.09 17.07
CA THR A 292 17.86 62.22 18.29
C THR A 292 17.57 61.36 19.53
N ARG A 293 18.53 60.47 19.79
CA ARG A 293 19.40 60.44 20.99
C ARG A 293 18.75 60.69 22.36
N THR A 294 18.69 59.61 23.13
CA THR A 294 19.19 59.46 24.52
C THR A 294 19.09 57.96 24.80
N SER A 295 19.99 57.26 25.47
CA SER A 295 21.06 57.61 26.38
C SER A 295 21.77 56.27 26.63
N ASP A 296 23.10 56.22 26.58
CA ASP A 296 23.74 55.31 27.52
C ASP A 296 25.15 55.71 27.91
N ASN A 297 25.35 55.50 29.19
CA ASN A 297 26.32 56.14 30.04
C ASN A 297 27.52 55.20 30.19
N LYS A 298 28.70 55.81 30.22
CA LYS A 298 29.70 55.58 31.28
C LYS A 298 30.44 54.23 31.31
N ARG A 299 31.71 54.27 30.88
CA ARG A 299 32.94 53.70 31.52
C ARG A 299 33.97 53.46 30.40
N ARG A 300 35.27 53.70 30.53
CA ARG A 300 36.16 54.08 31.63
C ARG A 300 37.55 54.29 31.01
N ARG A 301 38.29 55.28 31.50
CA ARG A 301 39.72 55.25 31.86
C ARG A 301 40.82 55.34 30.76
N ARG A 302 41.83 56.16 31.14
CA ARG A 302 43.23 56.31 30.68
C ARG A 302 43.37 57.16 29.43
N GLU A 303 44.17 58.21 29.37
CA GLU A 303 45.22 58.82 30.22
C GLU A 303 45.18 60.34 29.97
#